data_AF-A0A5B2V7P8-F1
#
_entry.id   AF-A0A5B2V7P8-F1
#
_cell.length_a   1.000
_cell.length_b   1.000
_cell.length_c   1.000
_cell.angle_alpha   90.00
_cell.angle_beta   90.00
_cell.angle_gamma   90.00
#
_symmetry.space_group_name_H-M   'P 1'
#
loop_
_entity.id
_entity.type
_entity.pdbx_description
1 polymer ?
#
loop_
_entity_poly.entity_id
_entity_poly.type
_entity_poly.pdbx_seq_one_letter_code
_entity_poly.pdbx_strand_id
1 'polypeptide(L)'
;MFGRKARQEIRLRNEQERQQAAAAERAREWRDRFDDAKDEHEVVRICLEYRAEIEAEAHNRLSAAGIGGGTTILLSWIAVVLLLLVTYQWWVE
;
A
#
# COMPACT_ATOMS: atom_id res chain seq x y z
N MET A 1 -33.04 23.30 -9.21
CA MET A 1 -31.55 23.37 -9.11
C MET A 1 -30.89 22.03 -8.71
N PHE A 2 -31.59 20.88 -8.74
CA PHE A 2 -31.12 19.60 -8.17
C PHE A 2 -30.30 18.69 -9.11
N GLY A 3 -30.34 18.91 -10.43
CA GLY A 3 -29.69 18.00 -11.40
C GLY A 3 -28.16 18.04 -11.42
N ARG A 4 -27.52 19.11 -10.93
CA ARG A 4 -26.04 19.21 -10.91
C ARG A 4 -25.40 18.35 -9.82
N LYS A 5 -26.00 18.31 -8.63
CA LYS A 5 -25.53 17.53 -7.50
C LYS A 5 -25.65 16.02 -7.76
N ALA A 6 -26.79 15.58 -8.28
CA ALA A 6 -27.00 14.18 -8.68
C ALA A 6 -26.00 13.71 -9.77
N ARG A 7 -25.67 14.58 -10.74
CA ARG A 7 -24.65 14.26 -11.75
C ARG A 7 -23.23 14.19 -11.18
N GLN A 8 -22.91 14.99 -10.15
CA GLN A 8 -21.63 14.93 -9.46
C GLN A 8 -21.51 13.64 -8.64
N GLU A 9 -22.56 13.26 -7.91
CA GLU A 9 -22.58 12.02 -7.12
C GLU A 9 -22.43 10.78 -8.01
N ILE A 10 -23.10 10.73 -9.16
CA ILE A 10 -22.94 9.62 -10.12
C ILE A 10 -21.51 9.58 -10.68
N ARG A 11 -20.89 10.73 -10.99
CA ARG A 11 -19.51 10.77 -11.47
C ARG A 11 -18.52 10.26 -10.43
N LEU A 12 -18.64 10.77 -9.19
CA LEU A 12 -17.78 10.35 -8.09
C LEU A 12 -17.90 8.85 -7.82
N ARG A 13 -19.13 8.33 -7.85
CA ARG A 13 -19.38 6.89 -7.71
C ARG A 13 -18.76 6.08 -8.86
N ASN A 14 -18.96 6.50 -10.12
CA ASN A 14 -18.37 5.81 -11.27
C ASN A 14 -16.83 5.90 -11.30
N GLU A 15 -16.25 6.94 -10.72
CA GLU A 15 -14.79 7.08 -10.54
C GLU A 15 -14.30 6.14 -9.43
N GLN A 16 -15.01 6.06 -8.30
CA GLN A 16 -14.70 5.12 -7.22
C GLN A 16 -14.82 3.66 -7.68
N GLU A 17 -15.88 3.30 -8.40
CA GLU A 17 -16.06 1.95 -8.94
C GLU A 17 -14.95 1.59 -9.93
N ARG A 18 -14.50 2.55 -10.76
CA ARG A 18 -13.34 2.35 -11.65
C ARG A 18 -12.04 2.17 -10.89
N GLN A 19 -11.81 2.97 -9.84
CA GLN A 19 -10.62 2.82 -8.99
C GLN A 19 -10.61 1.49 -8.25
N GLN A 20 -11.77 1.05 -7.73
CA GLN A 20 -11.90 -0.25 -7.08
C GLN A 20 -11.69 -1.41 -8.06
N ALA A 21 -12.23 -1.31 -9.28
CA ALA A 21 -12.01 -2.32 -10.31
C ALA A 21 -10.52 -2.43 -10.69
N ALA A 22 -9.85 -1.30 -10.89
CA ALA A 22 -8.42 -1.26 -11.18
C ALA A 22 -7.58 -1.82 -10.03
N ALA A 23 -7.92 -1.50 -8.78
CA ALA A 23 -7.25 -2.05 -7.60
C ALA A 23 -7.45 -3.59 -7.50
N ALA A 24 -8.64 -4.09 -7.80
CA ALA A 24 -8.95 -5.51 -7.78
C ALA A 24 -8.29 -6.29 -8.94
N GLU A 25 -8.08 -5.66 -10.08
CA GLU A 25 -7.29 -6.22 -11.19
C GLU A 25 -5.81 -6.31 -10.82
N ARG A 26 -5.25 -5.23 -10.26
CA ARG A 26 -3.87 -5.19 -9.78
C ARG A 26 -3.60 -6.22 -8.67
N ALA A 27 -4.54 -6.39 -7.74
CA ALA A 27 -4.43 -7.40 -6.69
C ALA A 27 -4.45 -8.84 -7.25
N ARG A 28 -5.15 -9.06 -8.37
CA ARG A 28 -5.14 -10.36 -9.06
C ARG A 28 -3.81 -10.60 -9.75
N GLU A 29 -3.26 -9.61 -10.45
CA GLU A 29 -1.93 -9.71 -11.07
C GLU A 29 -0.85 -10.09 -10.05
N TRP A 30 -0.82 -9.44 -8.89
CA TRP A 30 0.15 -9.77 -7.83
C TRP A 30 -0.06 -11.18 -7.25
N ARG A 31 -1.31 -11.64 -7.16
CA ARG A 31 -1.62 -13.01 -6.73
C ARG A 31 -1.13 -14.03 -7.75
N ASP A 32 -1.43 -13.82 -9.03
CA ASP A 32 -1.04 -14.72 -10.11
C ASP A 32 0.49 -14.86 -10.15
N ARG A 33 1.23 -13.74 -10.00
CA ARG A 33 2.70 -13.76 -9.90
C ARG A 33 3.20 -14.56 -8.70
N PHE A 34 2.53 -14.46 -7.56
CA PHE A 34 2.89 -15.21 -6.36
C PHE A 34 2.63 -16.72 -6.54
N ASP A 35 1.50 -17.07 -7.15
CA ASP A 35 1.12 -18.45 -7.44
C ASP A 35 2.03 -19.09 -8.51
N ASP A 36 2.55 -18.30 -9.46
CA ASP A 36 3.48 -18.74 -10.51
C ASP A 36 4.96 -18.82 -10.06
N ALA A 37 5.27 -18.43 -8.82
CA ALA A 37 6.64 -18.43 -8.31
C ALA A 37 7.20 -19.87 -8.22
N LYS A 38 8.39 -20.08 -8.78
CA LYS A 38 8.97 -21.43 -8.93
C LYS A 38 9.74 -21.89 -7.70
N ASP A 39 10.20 -20.95 -6.88
CA ASP A 39 10.99 -21.23 -5.68
C ASP A 39 10.85 -20.10 -4.64
N GLU A 40 11.38 -20.35 -3.44
CA GLU A 40 11.33 -19.40 -2.33
C GLU A 40 12.07 -18.09 -2.62
N HIS A 41 13.11 -18.12 -3.46
CA HIS A 41 13.87 -16.93 -3.82
C HIS A 41 13.03 -16.00 -4.71
N GLU A 42 12.29 -16.57 -5.66
CA GLU A 42 11.35 -15.85 -6.50
C GLU A 42 10.19 -15.27 -5.69
N VAL A 43 9.64 -16.01 -4.73
CA VAL A 43 8.63 -15.51 -3.79
C VAL A 43 9.16 -14.29 -3.02
N VAL A 44 10.36 -14.37 -2.44
CA VAL A 44 10.96 -13.26 -1.69
C VAL A 44 11.16 -12.04 -2.60
N ARG A 45 11.63 -12.23 -3.83
CA ARG A 45 11.78 -11.16 -4.82
C ARG A 45 10.45 -10.47 -5.12
N ILE A 46 9.40 -11.26 -5.40
CA ILE A 46 8.05 -10.73 -5.68
C ILE A 46 7.52 -9.94 -4.49
N CYS A 47 7.71 -10.42 -3.26
CA CYS A 47 7.33 -9.69 -2.04
C CYS A 47 8.07 -8.35 -1.88
N LEU A 48 9.37 -8.30 -2.21
CA LEU A 48 10.15 -7.06 -2.17
C LEU A 48 9.70 -6.06 -3.22
N GLU A 49 9.41 -6.53 -4.44
CA GLU A 49 8.88 -5.68 -5.51
C GLU A 49 7.49 -5.13 -5.16
N TYR A 50 6.61 -5.97 -4.60
CA TYR A 50 5.29 -5.56 -4.12
C TYR A 50 5.39 -4.49 -3.02
N ARG A 51 6.29 -4.68 -2.07
CA ARG A 51 6.55 -3.70 -1.01
C ARG A 51 7.03 -2.37 -1.57
N ALA A 52 7.99 -2.39 -2.51
CA ALA A 52 8.50 -1.18 -3.14
C ALA A 52 7.40 -0.42 -3.90
N GLU A 53 6.50 -1.13 -4.56
CA GLU A 53 5.34 -0.53 -5.22
C GLU A 53 4.39 0.16 -4.22
N ILE A 54 4.07 -0.49 -3.11
CA ILE A 54 3.24 0.11 -2.04
C ILE A 54 3.91 1.36 -1.46
N GLU A 55 5.22 1.30 -1.21
CA GLU A 55 5.97 2.44 -0.66
C GLU A 55 5.99 3.62 -1.63
N ALA A 56 6.18 3.37 -2.93
CA ALA A 56 6.11 4.40 -3.96
C ALA A 56 4.69 5.00 -4.06
N GLU A 57 3.65 4.17 -4.01
CA GLU A 57 2.26 4.65 -4.06
C GLU A 57 1.91 5.45 -2.80
N ALA A 58 2.32 5.00 -1.62
CA ALA A 58 2.16 5.73 -0.38
C ALA A 58 2.90 7.07 -0.43
N HIS A 59 4.14 7.09 -0.93
CA HIS A 59 4.91 8.31 -1.09
C HIS A 59 4.23 9.29 -2.05
N ASN A 60 3.71 8.81 -3.19
CA ASN A 60 2.98 9.64 -4.14
C ASN A 60 1.69 10.20 -3.56
N ARG A 61 0.93 9.39 -2.82
CA ARG A 61 -0.31 9.84 -2.14
C ARG A 61 -0.02 10.86 -1.06
N LEU A 62 1.03 10.66 -0.26
CA LEU A 62 1.46 11.60 0.77
C LEU A 62 1.99 12.91 0.16
N SER A 63 2.76 12.81 -0.92
CA SER A 63 3.23 13.98 -1.68
C SER A 63 2.07 14.76 -2.28
N ALA A 64 1.08 14.09 -2.87
CA ALA A 64 -0.13 14.71 -3.40
C ALA A 64 -1.03 15.32 -2.31
N ALA A 65 -0.99 14.77 -1.09
CA ALA A 65 -1.71 15.30 0.08
C ALA A 65 -0.96 16.47 0.76
N GLY A 66 0.23 16.86 0.28
CA GLY A 66 1.06 17.89 0.91
C GLY A 66 1.64 17.48 2.26
N ILE A 67 1.58 16.19 2.59
CA ILE A 67 2.15 15.62 3.83
C ILE A 67 3.59 15.22 3.50
N GLY A 68 4.55 16.09 3.85
CA GLY A 68 5.97 15.84 3.62
C GLY A 68 6.41 14.49 4.22
N GLY A 69 7.17 13.72 3.45
CA GLY A 69 7.61 12.34 3.76
C GLY A 69 8.40 12.13 5.06
N GLY A 70 8.62 13.17 5.86
CA GLY A 70 9.20 13.06 7.20
C GLY A 70 8.32 12.31 8.21
N THR A 71 6.99 12.37 8.08
CA THR A 71 6.07 11.68 9.01
C THR A 71 6.08 10.16 8.84
N THR A 72 6.15 9.67 7.60
CA THR A 72 6.23 8.24 7.28
C THR A 72 7.56 7.64 7.72
N ILE A 73 8.66 8.37 7.53
CA ILE A 73 10.00 7.94 7.98
C ILE A 73 10.02 7.84 9.51
N LEU A 74 9.47 8.82 10.23
CA LEU A 74 9.35 8.79 11.69
C LEU A 74 8.54 7.58 12.19
N LEU A 75 7.39 7.29 11.58
CA LEU A 75 6.57 6.12 11.94
C LEU A 75 7.29 4.80 11.65
N SER A 76 8.04 4.72 10.55
CA SER A 76 8.86 3.55 10.22
C SER A 76 9.96 3.31 11.26
N TRP A 77 10.66 4.37 11.71
CA TRP A 77 11.68 4.23 12.76
C TRP A 77 11.09 3.84 14.11
N ILE A 78 9.91 4.36 14.47
CA ILE A 78 9.21 3.96 15.69
C ILE A 78 8.86 2.46 15.65
N ALA A 79 8.37 1.95 14.52
CA ALA A 79 8.06 0.54 14.35
C ALA A 79 9.32 -0.35 14.49
N VAL A 80 10.46 0.07 13.93
CA VAL A 80 11.74 -0.64 14.06
C VAL A 80 12.22 -0.66 15.50
N VAL A 81 12.15 0.47 16.21
CA VAL A 81 12.55 0.56 17.63
C VAL A 81 11.67 -0.32 18.51
N LEU A 82 10.36 -0.36 18.27
CA LEU A 82 9.44 -1.24 18.99
C LEU A 82 9.75 -2.72 18.74
N LEU A 83 10.05 -3.09 17.49
CA LEU A 83 10.43 -4.46 17.15
C LEU A 83 11.73 -4.88 17.84
N LEU A 84 12.73 -3.98 17.88
CA LEU A 84 13.99 -4.20 18.59
C LEU A 84 13.78 -4.37 20.10
N LEU A 85 12.93 -3.53 20.71
CA LEU A 85 12.60 -3.63 22.14
C LEU A 85 11.92 -4.97 22.47
N VAL A 86 10.98 -5.42 21.63
CA VAL A 86 10.35 -6.73 21.80
C VAL A 86 11.39 -7.84 21.69
N THR A 87 12.24 -7.84 20.65
CA THR A 87 13.27 -8.87 20.51
C THR A 87 14.29 -8.86 21.65
N TYR A 88 14.60 -7.69 22.21
CA TYR A 88 15.51 -7.56 23.35
C TYR A 88 14.90 -8.15 24.63
N GLN A 89 13.60 -7.93 24.88
CA GLN A 89 12.93 -8.52 26.04
C GLN A 89 12.93 -10.05 26.00
N TRP A 90 12.76 -10.65 24.81
CA TRP A 90 12.80 -12.10 24.63
C TRP A 90 14.21 -12.72 24.77
N TRP A 91 15.27 -11.92 24.69
CA TRP A 91 16.65 -12.39 24.80
C TRP A 91 17.23 -12.27 26.22
N VAL A 92 16.54 -11.52 27.09
CA VAL A 92 16.97 -11.24 28.46
C VAL A 92 16.28 -12.15 29.50
N GLU A 93 15.28 -12.94 29.08
CA GLU A 93 14.76 -14.10 29.83
C GLU A 93 15.55 -15.39 29.52
#